data_AF-A0A9N8W2P6-F1
#
_entry.id   AF-A0A9N8W2P6-F1
#
_cell.length_a   1.000
_cell.length_b   1.000
_cell.length_c   1.000
_cell.angle_alpha   90.00
_cell.angle_beta   90.00
_cell.angle_gamma   90.00
#
_symmetry.space_group_name_H-M   'P 1'
#
loop_
_entity.id
_entity.type
_entity.pdbx_description
1 polymer ?
#
loop_
_entity_poly.entity_id
_entity_poly.type
_entity_poly.pdbx_seq_one_letter_code
_entity_poly.pdbx_strand_id
1 'polypeptide(L)'
;MAAANKILMLIVIIAVLFGTLATSKPIPGLDERTLPVLHVSAPRSGFFWAIKSLQNVSWWCDKCKPTDGVKINIKCNGKSVFSTTGTNAYTGQKDVKVDPKWAVEGASCAVKVSLSGNSHVFGISTPVIIVKTQE
;
A
#
# COMPACT_ATOMS: atom_id res chain seq x y z
N MET A 1 53.08 11.04 -45.20
CA MET A 1 51.79 11.72 -44.93
C MET A 1 50.55 10.80 -44.97
N ALA A 2 50.66 9.47 -44.91
CA ALA A 2 49.50 8.56 -44.94
C ALA A 2 49.15 7.93 -43.57
N ALA A 3 50.11 7.79 -42.65
CA ALA A 3 49.91 7.12 -41.36
C ALA A 3 49.21 8.01 -40.31
N ALA A 4 49.51 9.32 -40.29
CA ALA A 4 48.90 10.27 -39.35
C ALA A 4 47.37 10.39 -39.55
N ASN A 5 46.91 10.30 -40.80
CA ASN A 5 45.49 10.38 -41.15
C ASN A 5 44.70 9.15 -40.64
N LYS A 6 45.32 7.96 -40.64
CA LYS A 6 44.70 6.72 -40.16
C LYS A 6 44.57 6.69 -38.64
N ILE A 7 45.57 7.21 -37.92
CA ILE A 7 45.57 7.31 -36.45
C ILE A 7 44.52 8.34 -35.98
N LEU A 8 44.43 9.48 -36.67
CA LEU A 8 43.43 10.51 -36.36
C LEU A 8 41.99 9.99 -36.59
N MET A 9 41.74 9.25 -37.68
CA MET A 9 40.44 8.61 -37.91
C MET A 9 40.09 7.60 -36.83
N LEU A 10 41.05 6.77 -36.38
CA LEU A 10 40.80 5.78 -35.34
C LEU A 10 40.41 6.43 -34.01
N ILE A 11 41.06 7.54 -33.65
CA ILE A 11 40.76 8.31 -32.43
C ILE A 11 39.36 8.92 -32.50
N VAL A 12 38.94 9.43 -33.68
CA VAL A 12 37.58 9.98 -33.88
C VAL A 12 36.52 8.88 -33.77
N ILE A 13 36.75 7.70 -34.36
CA ILE A 13 35.81 6.57 -34.27
C ILE A 13 35.67 6.10 -32.82
N ILE A 14 36.78 5.98 -32.10
CA ILE A 14 36.78 5.61 -30.67
C ILE A 14 36.04 6.68 -29.85
N ALA A 15 36.27 7.97 -30.08
CA ALA A 15 35.56 9.05 -29.40
C ALA A 15 34.04 9.05 -29.68
N VAL A 16 33.60 8.69 -30.90
CA VAL A 16 32.18 8.54 -31.24
C VAL A 16 31.56 7.30 -30.57
N LEU A 17 32.30 6.19 -30.48
CA LEU A 17 31.86 4.97 -29.79
C LEU A 17 31.73 5.15 -28.27
N PHE A 18 32.61 5.94 -27.64
CA PHE A 18 32.51 6.25 -26.20
C PHE A 18 31.56 7.42 -25.87
N GLY A 19 31.19 8.25 -26.85
CA GLY A 19 30.29 9.39 -26.66
C GLY A 19 28.81 9.02 -26.46
N THR A 20 28.40 7.77 -26.75
CA THR A 20 27.01 7.31 -26.62
C THR A 20 26.72 6.56 -25.31
N LEU A 21 27.73 6.35 -24.46
CA LEU A 21 27.51 5.98 -23.05
C LEU A 21 27.21 7.23 -22.22
N ALA A 22 26.37 8.12 -22.74
CA ALA A 22 25.70 9.12 -21.93
C ALA A 22 24.71 8.35 -21.05
N THR A 23 25.24 7.96 -19.89
CA THR A 23 24.55 7.57 -18.67
C THR A 23 23.07 7.92 -18.73
N SER A 24 22.19 6.92 -18.79
CA SER A 24 20.81 7.10 -18.36
C SER A 24 20.86 7.48 -16.88
N LYS A 25 21.09 8.77 -16.60
CA LYS A 25 20.90 9.29 -15.25
C LYS A 25 19.43 9.06 -14.97
N PRO A 26 19.05 8.42 -13.86
CA PRO A 26 17.65 8.38 -13.47
C PRO A 26 17.17 9.83 -13.48
N ILE A 27 16.11 10.11 -14.23
CA ILE A 27 15.51 11.44 -14.28
C ILE A 27 15.16 11.79 -12.83
N PRO A 28 15.80 12.80 -12.22
CA PRO A 28 15.45 13.21 -10.87
C PRO A 28 13.98 13.62 -10.90
N GLY A 29 13.13 12.86 -10.20
CA GLY A 29 11.68 13.06 -10.17
C GLY A 29 10.82 11.98 -10.84
N LEU A 30 11.38 10.97 -11.54
CA LEU A 30 10.57 9.86 -12.07
C LEU A 30 10.22 8.80 -11.01
N ASP A 31 11.01 8.67 -9.93
CA ASP A 31 10.72 7.82 -8.77
C ASP A 31 9.94 8.54 -7.65
N GLU A 32 9.78 9.86 -7.75
CA GLU A 32 9.46 10.74 -6.61
C GLU A 32 7.99 11.14 -6.50
N ARG A 33 7.10 10.61 -7.37
CA ARG A 33 5.66 10.93 -7.35
C ARG A 33 4.72 9.74 -7.21
N THR A 34 5.19 8.55 -6.87
CA THR A 34 4.26 7.57 -6.28
C THR A 34 3.98 8.03 -4.86
N LEU A 35 2.83 8.68 -4.67
CA LEU A 35 2.25 8.94 -3.35
C LEU A 35 2.27 7.62 -2.54
N PRO A 36 2.48 7.68 -1.22
CA PRO A 36 2.38 6.47 -0.41
C PRO A 36 1.00 5.84 -0.62
N VAL A 37 0.98 4.53 -0.88
CA VAL A 37 -0.26 3.75 -0.95
C VAL A 37 -0.25 2.79 0.22
N LEU A 38 -1.34 2.77 0.97
CA LEU A 38 -1.53 1.84 2.07
C LEU A 38 -2.35 0.67 1.55
N HIS A 39 -1.86 -0.54 1.77
CA HIS A 39 -2.50 -1.78 1.36
C HIS A 39 -3.10 -2.46 2.58
N VAL A 40 -4.35 -2.92 2.49
CA VAL A 40 -5.01 -3.66 3.57
C VAL A 40 -5.02 -5.14 3.19
N SER A 41 -4.19 -5.93 3.87
CA SER A 41 -3.98 -7.36 3.59
C SER A 41 -5.02 -8.27 4.22
N ALA A 42 -5.66 -7.83 5.31
CA ALA A 42 -6.77 -8.53 5.93
C ALA A 42 -7.89 -7.55 6.35
N PRO A 43 -9.16 -7.92 6.19
CA PRO A 43 -9.62 -9.25 5.76
C PRO A 43 -9.46 -9.54 4.26
N ARG A 44 -9.36 -10.82 3.90
CA ARG A 44 -9.28 -11.32 2.53
C ARG A 44 -10.65 -11.78 2.02
N SER A 45 -10.82 -11.81 0.70
CA SER A 45 -12.03 -12.30 0.05
C SER A 45 -12.29 -13.76 0.38
N GLY A 46 -13.56 -14.16 0.47
CA GLY A 46 -13.98 -15.54 0.75
C GLY A 46 -14.02 -15.89 2.24
N PHE A 47 -13.70 -14.94 3.13
CA PHE A 47 -13.83 -15.12 4.57
C PHE A 47 -15.10 -14.46 5.11
N PHE A 48 -15.57 -15.00 6.23
CA PHE A 48 -16.71 -14.51 6.99
C PHE A 48 -16.26 -14.05 8.37
N TRP A 49 -16.92 -13.03 8.90
CA TRP A 49 -16.71 -12.57 10.26
C TRP A 49 -17.89 -12.99 11.12
N ALA A 50 -17.64 -13.93 12.04
CA ALA A 50 -18.66 -14.32 13.00
C ALA A 50 -18.87 -13.20 14.03
N ILE A 51 -20.12 -12.93 14.39
CA ILE A 51 -20.43 -12.01 15.49
C ILE A 51 -19.75 -12.51 16.79
N LYS A 52 -19.37 -11.60 17.68
CA LYS A 52 -18.56 -11.80 18.90
C LYS A 52 -17.13 -12.32 18.71
N SER A 53 -16.73 -12.71 17.50
CA SER A 53 -15.37 -13.20 17.23
C SER A 53 -14.34 -12.08 17.27
N LEU A 54 -13.07 -12.47 17.49
CA LEU A 54 -11.92 -11.60 17.33
C LEU A 54 -11.38 -11.78 15.91
N GLN A 55 -11.29 -10.69 15.15
CA GLN A 55 -10.87 -10.66 13.76
C GLN A 55 -9.64 -9.78 13.61
N ASN A 56 -8.71 -10.19 12.75
CA ASN A 56 -7.50 -9.42 12.51
C ASN A 56 -7.66 -8.50 11.30
N VAL A 57 -7.26 -7.24 11.48
CA VAL A 57 -7.06 -6.27 10.40
C VAL A 57 -5.56 -6.08 10.24
N SER A 58 -5.04 -6.22 9.03
CA SER A 58 -3.61 -6.02 8.76
C SER A 58 -3.38 -5.14 7.53
N TRP A 59 -2.26 -4.43 7.54
CA TRP A 59 -1.88 -3.50 6.49
C TRP A 59 -0.36 -3.38 6.32
N TRP A 60 0.05 -2.83 5.18
CA TRP A 60 1.42 -2.44 4.90
C TRP A 60 1.49 -1.23 3.94
N CYS A 61 2.59 -0.49 3.99
CA CYS A 61 2.86 0.66 3.11
C CYS A 61 4.37 0.90 3.01
N ASP A 62 4.97 0.60 1.86
CA ASP A 62 6.42 0.66 1.65
C ASP A 62 7.02 2.05 1.84
N LYS A 63 6.22 3.10 1.60
CA LYS A 63 6.65 4.51 1.71
C LYS A 63 6.20 5.20 2.99
N CYS A 64 5.55 4.49 3.91
CA CYS A 64 5.12 5.02 5.20
C CYS A 64 6.15 4.75 6.30
N LYS A 65 6.18 5.58 7.35
CA LYS A 65 7.14 5.38 8.46
C LYS A 65 6.55 4.50 9.56
N PRO A 66 7.36 3.66 10.23
CA PRO A 66 6.89 2.90 11.40
C PRO A 66 6.41 3.75 12.59
N THR A 67 6.83 5.01 12.66
CA THR A 67 6.38 5.96 13.68
C THR A 67 5.01 6.57 13.37
N ASP A 68 4.53 6.47 12.13
CA ASP A 68 3.24 7.01 11.75
C ASP A 68 2.11 6.12 12.28
N GLY A 69 1.05 6.74 12.79
CA GLY A 69 -0.17 6.04 13.19
C GLY A 69 -1.15 5.86 12.02
N VAL A 70 -2.12 4.96 12.22
CA VAL A 70 -3.22 4.73 11.27
C VAL A 70 -4.58 4.88 11.95
N LYS A 71 -5.58 5.24 11.16
CA LYS A 71 -7.01 5.19 11.49
C LYS A 71 -7.62 4.01 10.76
N ILE A 72 -8.36 3.18 11.49
CA ILE A 72 -9.03 2.00 10.98
C ILE A 72 -10.53 2.26 11.07
N ASN A 73 -11.24 2.15 9.95
CA ASN A 73 -12.67 2.38 9.85
C ASN A 73 -13.34 1.19 9.18
N ILE A 74 -14.31 0.57 9.85
CA ILE A 74 -15.08 -0.53 9.30
C ILE A 74 -16.38 0.04 8.75
N LYS A 75 -16.62 -0.22 7.47
CA LYS A 75 -17.84 0.18 6.79
C LYS A 75 -18.65 -1.03 6.41
N CYS A 76 -19.88 -1.12 6.89
CA CYS A 76 -20.82 -2.15 6.50
C CYS A 76 -21.95 -1.51 5.68
N ASN A 77 -22.26 -2.09 4.51
CA ASN A 77 -23.26 -1.57 3.59
C ASN A 77 -23.09 -0.05 3.32
N GLY A 78 -21.84 0.39 3.17
CA GLY A 78 -21.46 1.79 2.91
C GLY A 78 -21.44 2.72 4.14
N LYS A 79 -21.95 2.29 5.30
CA LYS A 79 -21.98 3.12 6.52
C LYS A 79 -20.81 2.78 7.44
N SER A 80 -20.17 3.78 8.02
CA SER A 80 -19.16 3.59 9.06
C SER A 80 -19.84 3.05 10.32
N VAL A 81 -19.44 1.87 10.78
CA VAL A 81 -20.03 1.20 11.94
C VAL A 81 -19.07 1.07 13.13
N PHE A 82 -17.76 1.10 12.86
CA PHE A 82 -16.73 1.01 13.89
C PHE A 82 -15.48 1.80 13.46
N SER A 83 -14.80 2.41 14.43
CA SER A 83 -13.55 3.14 14.19
C SER A 83 -12.58 2.93 15.35
N THR A 84 -11.30 2.78 15.02
CA THR A 84 -10.22 2.69 16.00
C THR A 84 -8.91 3.21 15.40
N THR A 85 -7.82 3.15 16.16
CA THR A 85 -6.48 3.55 15.73
C THR A 85 -5.49 2.40 15.88
N GLY A 86 -4.43 2.47 15.09
CA GLY A 86 -3.28 1.57 15.14
C GLY A 86 -1.97 2.36 15.12
N THR A 87 -0.89 1.69 15.47
CA THR A 87 0.48 2.19 15.36
C THR A 87 1.16 1.48 14.18
N ASN A 88 2.30 2.03 13.73
CA ASN A 88 3.11 1.45 12.66
C ASN A 88 2.38 1.36 11.31
N ALA A 89 2.42 2.45 10.56
CA ALA A 89 1.89 2.49 9.20
C ALA A 89 2.71 1.70 8.17
N TYR A 90 3.98 1.39 8.44
CA TYR A 90 4.83 0.63 7.53
C TYR A 90 4.36 -0.82 7.42
N THR A 91 4.15 -1.50 8.55
CA THR A 91 3.50 -2.82 8.63
C THR A 91 2.81 -2.94 9.97
N GLY A 92 1.54 -3.32 9.98
CA GLY A 92 0.78 -3.35 11.21
C GLY A 92 -0.42 -4.27 11.18
N GLN A 93 -0.90 -4.56 12.39
CA GLN A 93 -2.10 -5.34 12.60
C GLN A 93 -2.86 -4.84 13.82
N LYS A 94 -4.18 -5.05 13.82
CA LYS A 94 -5.05 -4.72 14.93
C LYS A 94 -6.18 -5.74 15.01
N ASP A 95 -6.36 -6.32 16.19
CA ASP A 95 -7.50 -7.17 16.45
C ASP A 95 -8.74 -6.31 16.72
N VAL A 96 -9.85 -6.73 16.13
CA VAL A 96 -11.16 -6.12 16.21
C VAL A 96 -12.14 -7.16 16.70
N LYS A 97 -12.85 -6.84 17.79
CA LYS A 97 -13.98 -7.66 18.23
C LYS A 97 -15.23 -7.30 17.41
N VAL A 98 -15.83 -8.29 16.77
CA VAL A 98 -17.07 -8.15 16.00
C VAL A 98 -18.25 -7.98 16.96
N ASP A 99 -18.54 -6.74 17.36
CA ASP A 99 -19.54 -6.47 18.40
C ASP A 99 -20.96 -6.50 17.82
N PRO A 100 -21.91 -7.22 18.44
CA PRO A 100 -23.32 -7.24 18.04
C PRO A 100 -23.97 -5.85 17.91
N LYS A 101 -23.44 -4.81 18.59
CA LYS A 101 -23.95 -3.43 18.50
C LYS A 101 -23.79 -2.82 17.12
N TRP A 102 -22.79 -3.26 16.35
CA TRP A 102 -22.49 -2.72 15.03
C TRP A 102 -22.54 -3.78 13.93
N ALA A 103 -22.38 -5.05 14.28
CA ALA A 103 -22.37 -6.16 13.34
C ALA A 103 -23.79 -6.67 13.12
N VAL A 104 -24.28 -6.55 11.88
CA VAL A 104 -25.58 -7.09 11.45
C VAL A 104 -25.33 -8.31 10.59
N GLU A 105 -26.00 -9.42 10.89
CA GLU A 105 -25.92 -10.65 10.08
C GLU A 105 -26.24 -10.37 8.60
N GLY A 106 -25.43 -10.93 7.70
CA GLY A 106 -25.56 -10.74 6.26
C GLY A 106 -25.00 -9.42 5.74
N ALA A 107 -24.57 -8.49 6.61
CA ALA A 107 -23.96 -7.25 6.16
C ALA A 107 -22.64 -7.50 5.44
N SER A 108 -22.41 -6.76 4.35
CA SER A 108 -21.13 -6.74 3.64
C SER A 108 -20.27 -5.61 4.19
N CYS A 109 -19.15 -5.96 4.80
CA CYS A 109 -18.27 -5.06 5.51
C CYS A 109 -16.88 -5.00 4.87
N ALA A 110 -16.31 -3.81 4.75
CA ALA A 110 -14.94 -3.60 4.32
C ALA A 110 -14.20 -2.72 5.33
N VAL A 111 -12.89 -2.93 5.42
CA VAL A 111 -12.02 -2.17 6.32
C VAL A 111 -11.25 -1.13 5.51
N LYS A 112 -11.43 0.14 5.84
CA LYS A 112 -10.56 1.22 5.38
C LYS A 112 -9.49 1.49 6.42
N VAL A 113 -8.23 1.47 6.01
CA VAL A 113 -7.10 1.91 6.83
C VAL A 113 -6.48 3.13 6.17
N SER A 114 -6.26 4.20 6.91
CA SER A 114 -5.66 5.45 6.41
C SER A 114 -4.60 5.97 7.35
N LEU A 115 -3.59 6.69 6.85
CA LEU A 115 -2.65 7.39 7.72
C LEU A 115 -3.38 8.40 8.62
N SER A 116 -2.97 8.48 9.88
CA SER A 116 -3.56 9.41 10.85
C SER A 116 -3.34 10.87 10.46
N GLY A 117 -2.14 11.19 9.96
CA GLY A 117 -1.75 12.55 9.56
C GLY A 117 -2.15 12.93 8.13
N ASN A 118 -2.54 11.97 7.28
CA ASN A 118 -2.98 12.23 5.91
C ASN A 118 -4.00 11.18 5.46
N SER A 119 -5.29 11.51 5.53
CA SER A 119 -6.37 10.58 5.19
C SER A 119 -6.50 10.26 3.69
N HIS A 120 -5.76 10.96 2.82
CA HIS A 120 -5.68 10.66 1.39
C HIS A 120 -4.77 9.46 1.08
N VAL A 121 -3.89 9.09 2.01
CA VAL A 121 -3.15 7.83 1.96
C VAL A 121 -3.97 6.76 2.67
N PHE A 122 -4.60 5.89 1.90
CA PHE A 122 -5.45 4.83 2.45
C PHE A 122 -5.50 3.58 1.57
N GLY A 123 -5.88 2.48 2.20
CA GLY A 123 -6.26 1.22 1.56
C GLY A 123 -7.63 0.79 2.02
N ILE A 124 -8.26 -0.07 1.22
CA ILE A 124 -9.54 -0.69 1.54
C ILE A 124 -9.38 -2.20 1.34
N SER A 125 -9.83 -2.99 2.30
CA SER A 125 -9.85 -4.44 2.20
C SER A 125 -10.87 -4.91 1.15
N THR A 126 -10.73 -6.16 0.72
CA THR A 126 -11.88 -6.85 0.13
C THR A 126 -13.02 -6.95 1.14
N PRO A 127 -14.29 -6.90 0.70
CA PRO A 127 -15.43 -7.06 1.60
C PRO A 127 -15.50 -8.48 2.19
N VAL A 128 -16.05 -8.57 3.40
CA VAL A 128 -16.43 -9.81 4.10
C VAL A 128 -17.89 -9.77 4.50
N ILE A 129 -18.51 -10.93 4.64
CA ILE A 129 -19.88 -11.04 5.11
C ILE A 129 -19.90 -11.36 6.61
N ILE A 130 -20.74 -10.67 7.36
CA ILE A 130 -20.98 -10.96 8.78
C ILE A 130 -21.92 -12.18 8.90
N VAL A 131 -21.58 -13.12 9.76
CA VAL A 131 -22.40 -14.32 10.05
C VAL A 131 -22.68 -14.44 11.54
N LYS A 132 -23.79 -15.09 11.91
CA LYS A 132 -24.02 -15.47 13.31
C LYS A 132 -22.92 -16.41 13.81
N THR A 133 -22.61 -16.31 15.10
CA THR A 133 -21.85 -17.35 15.79
C THR A 133 -22.72 -18.61 15.85
N GLN A 134 -22.13 -19.78 15.66
CA GLN A 134 -22.81 -21.02 16.07
C GLN A 134 -22.91 -21.00 17.59
N GLU A 135 -24.13 -21.16 18.11
CA GLU A 135 -24.41 -21.30 19.53
C GLU A 135 -24.04 -22.70 20.02
#